data_AF-A0A0A2MZR0-F1
#
_entry.id   AF-A0A0A2MZR0-F1
#
_cell.length_a   1.000
_cell.length_b   1.000
_cell.length_c   1.000
_cell.angle_alpha   90.00
_cell.angle_beta   90.00
_cell.angle_gamma   90.00
#
_symmetry.space_group_name_H-M   'P 1'
#
loop_
_entity.id
_entity.type
_entity.pdbx_description
1 polymer ?
#
loop_
_entity_poly.entity_id
_entity_poly.type
_entity_poly.pdbx_seq_one_letter_code
_entity_poly.pdbx_strand_id
1 'polypeptide(L)'
;MKTLLDAYRNLDNSVWDYYDAFRQPGGLNGPFAADINSAYTHQDFIKRYYRLSGKDEVLQQFGPGMLYDERAFHTNSVFFFGILIRENTILKTHLLNARRSKLNYPLFPLLWFLAVLFHDFAMEIEDNPQNHPMLDDLNGLLAHYNIEHSILDVAPDGADEKLHGLISLYFRYRSNNGKIDHGILAGIYLYDRLVKIRREKSKKQNEPLGWHHSLEKKYAQAAAAIACHNMWTLPSDHEDVIAYTESGLQYLVQPGFREISLNNFPLLFLFGIVDSIDPVKLYMRDGYSVSEILSNINISFTKRAMRLENKMHSPLVFSKLAAKATDLIGWMAVDVEKGENWLVISFKK
;
A
#
# COMPACT_ATOMS: atom_id res chain seq x y z
N MET A 1 -18.91 -10.86 17.11
CA MET A 1 -17.62 -10.54 16.47
C MET A 1 -17.27 -9.09 16.79
N LYS A 2 -15.99 -8.73 16.80
CA LYS A 2 -15.58 -7.32 16.95
C LYS A 2 -15.75 -6.62 15.60
N THR A 3 -16.13 -5.35 15.62
CA THR A 3 -16.15 -4.55 14.40
C THR A 3 -14.73 -4.22 13.96
N LEU A 4 -14.53 -3.84 12.68
CA LEU A 4 -13.24 -3.33 12.21
C LEU A 4 -12.80 -2.10 13.00
N LEU A 5 -13.74 -1.20 13.33
CA LEU A 5 -13.43 -0.02 14.13
C LEU A 5 -12.93 -0.39 15.53
N ASP A 6 -13.59 -1.34 16.20
CA ASP A 6 -13.14 -1.85 17.49
C ASP A 6 -11.76 -2.51 17.37
N ALA A 7 -11.53 -3.25 16.28
CA ALA A 7 -10.25 -3.91 16.06
C ALA A 7 -9.11 -2.90 15.84
N TYR A 8 -9.35 -1.80 15.11
CA TYR A 8 -8.36 -0.73 14.93
C TYR A 8 -8.05 0.00 16.24
N ARG A 9 -9.08 0.34 17.01
CA ARG A 9 -8.93 1.06 18.30
C ARG A 9 -8.19 0.25 19.36
N ASN A 10 -8.33 -1.07 19.33
CA ASN A 10 -7.71 -1.97 20.30
C ASN A 10 -6.36 -2.54 19.83
N LEU A 11 -5.82 -2.05 18.72
CA LEU A 11 -4.52 -2.49 18.21
C LEU A 11 -3.39 -1.89 19.06
N ASP A 12 -2.50 -2.75 19.56
CA ASP A 12 -1.37 -2.35 20.40
C ASP A 12 -0.43 -1.37 19.65
N ASN A 13 -0.16 -0.20 20.23
CA ASN A 13 0.74 0.79 19.63
C ASN A 13 2.11 0.22 19.27
N SER A 14 2.61 -0.75 20.04
CA SER A 14 3.92 -1.39 19.82
C SER A 14 4.02 -2.13 18.48
N VAL A 15 2.89 -2.50 17.86
CA VAL A 15 2.89 -3.22 16.57
C VAL A 15 2.82 -2.29 15.36
N TRP A 16 2.38 -1.04 15.54
CA TRP A 16 2.15 -0.10 14.44
C TRP A 16 2.91 1.21 14.55
N ASP A 17 3.26 1.68 15.75
CA ASP A 17 4.11 2.84 15.97
C ASP A 17 5.57 2.39 16.01
N TYR A 18 6.25 2.51 14.86
CA TYR A 18 7.67 2.19 14.74
C TYR A 18 8.54 3.02 15.70
N TYR A 19 8.06 4.18 16.16
CA TYR A 19 8.78 5.12 17.00
C TYR A 19 8.41 5.02 18.49
N ASP A 20 7.49 4.12 18.89
CA ASP A 20 7.03 3.99 20.29
C ASP A 20 8.17 3.71 21.27
N ALA A 21 9.20 2.97 20.85
CA ALA A 21 10.35 2.67 21.71
C ALA A 21 11.23 3.89 22.06
N PHE A 22 11.07 5.02 21.36
CA PHE A 22 11.93 6.21 21.47
C PHE A 22 11.23 7.40 22.16
N ARG A 23 10.17 7.14 22.95
CA ARG A 23 9.27 8.14 23.55
C ARG A 23 9.96 9.44 24.00
N GLN A 24 9.78 10.48 23.19
CA GLN A 24 9.66 11.85 23.68
C GLN A 24 8.20 12.12 24.09
N PRO A 25 7.90 13.15 24.89
CA PRO A 25 6.52 13.47 25.26
C PRO A 25 5.67 13.77 24.00
N GLY A 26 4.59 13.01 23.78
CA GLY A 26 3.62 13.26 22.70
C GLY A 26 3.63 12.26 21.53
N GLY A 27 3.60 10.95 21.81
CA GLY A 27 3.58 9.86 20.81
C GLY A 27 2.52 9.99 19.69
N LEU A 28 2.57 9.09 18.71
CA LEU A 28 1.57 9.06 17.65
C LEU A 28 0.23 8.59 18.24
N ASN A 29 -0.83 9.36 17.99
CA ASN A 29 -2.19 8.93 18.29
C ASN A 29 -2.79 8.30 17.04
N GLY A 30 -3.38 7.11 17.18
CA GLY A 30 -4.08 6.48 16.06
C GLY A 30 -5.27 7.34 15.60
N PRO A 31 -5.52 7.49 14.28
CA PRO A 31 -6.51 8.42 13.76
C PRO A 31 -7.96 7.91 13.88
N PHE A 32 -8.16 6.68 14.38
CA PHE A 32 -9.47 6.04 14.55
C PHE A 32 -10.07 6.18 15.96
N ALA A 33 -9.42 6.92 16.86
CA ALA A 33 -9.97 7.18 18.19
C ALA A 33 -11.27 8.00 18.13
N ALA A 34 -12.18 7.77 19.08
CA ALA A 34 -13.57 8.26 19.04
C ALA A 34 -13.69 9.78 18.94
N ASP A 35 -12.76 10.52 19.55
CA ASP A 35 -12.83 11.97 19.68
C ASP A 35 -12.05 12.70 18.57
N ILE A 36 -11.42 11.95 17.66
CA ILE A 36 -10.40 12.46 16.73
C ILE A 36 -10.47 11.79 15.34
N ASN A 37 -11.63 11.26 14.91
CA ASN A 37 -11.77 10.67 13.57
C ASN A 37 -12.23 11.72 12.53
N SER A 38 -11.32 12.59 12.10
CA SER A 38 -11.58 13.65 11.10
C SER A 38 -10.52 13.65 10.00
N ALA A 39 -10.79 14.29 8.87
CA ALA A 39 -9.82 14.36 7.79
C ALA A 39 -8.47 14.95 8.23
N TYR A 40 -8.53 16.01 9.03
CA TYR A 40 -7.36 16.66 9.60
C TYR A 40 -6.48 15.68 10.39
N THR A 41 -7.05 14.84 11.26
CA THR A 41 -6.27 13.92 12.10
C THR A 41 -5.68 12.77 11.30
N HIS A 42 -6.37 12.32 10.26
CA HIS A 42 -5.85 11.32 9.33
C HIS A 42 -4.67 11.86 8.52
N GLN A 43 -4.76 13.10 8.03
CA GLN A 43 -3.65 13.78 7.36
C GLN A 43 -2.47 14.05 8.32
N ASP A 44 -2.76 14.51 9.54
CA ASP A 44 -1.76 14.78 10.57
C ASP A 44 -1.02 13.51 10.97
N PHE A 45 -1.72 12.38 11.11
CA PHE A 45 -1.11 11.07 11.37
C PHE A 45 -0.03 10.73 10.34
N ILE A 46 -0.36 10.81 9.03
CA ILE A 46 0.58 10.52 7.93
C ILE A 46 1.77 11.48 7.99
N LYS A 47 1.52 12.79 8.09
CA LYS A 47 2.56 13.83 8.14
C LYS A 47 3.48 13.64 9.34
N ARG A 48 2.94 13.35 10.53
CA ARG A 48 3.72 13.13 11.74
C ARG A 48 4.53 11.84 11.66
N TYR A 49 4.00 10.77 11.06
CA TYR A 49 4.75 9.53 10.86
C TYR A 49 6.02 9.77 10.02
N TYR A 50 5.88 10.47 8.88
CA TYR A 50 7.02 10.84 8.04
C TYR A 50 7.98 11.82 8.73
N ARG A 51 7.46 12.80 9.48
CA ARG A 51 8.28 13.76 10.23
C ARG A 51 9.13 13.07 11.30
N LEU A 52 8.54 12.17 12.09
CA LEU A 52 9.29 11.38 13.10
C LEU A 52 10.36 10.50 12.45
N SER A 53 10.13 10.06 11.22
CA SER A 53 11.10 9.30 10.44
C SER A 53 12.24 10.13 9.81
N GLY A 54 12.16 11.46 9.89
CA GLY A 54 13.05 12.41 9.22
C GLY A 54 12.96 12.36 7.69
N LYS A 55 11.84 11.88 7.13
CA LYS A 55 11.61 11.67 5.69
C LYS A 55 10.44 12.49 5.16
N ASP A 56 9.96 13.49 5.89
CA ASP A 56 8.84 14.34 5.48
C ASP A 56 9.09 15.16 4.21
N GLU A 57 10.35 15.31 3.79
CA GLU A 57 10.72 15.86 2.49
C GLU A 57 10.08 15.11 1.31
N VAL A 58 9.75 13.82 1.44
CA VAL A 58 9.04 13.07 0.38
C VAL A 58 7.62 13.60 0.14
N LEU A 59 7.04 14.35 1.08
CA LEU A 59 5.66 14.82 1.00
C LEU A 59 5.52 16.16 0.26
N GLN A 60 6.62 16.79 -0.17
CA GLN A 60 6.62 18.21 -0.54
C GLN A 60 6.25 18.52 -2.00
N GLN A 61 6.53 17.64 -2.98
CA GLN A 61 6.50 18.08 -4.38
C GLN A 61 5.17 18.00 -5.12
N PHE A 62 4.22 17.24 -4.63
CA PHE A 62 3.00 17.02 -5.41
C PHE A 62 1.85 17.98 -5.03
N GLY A 63 2.14 19.00 -4.21
CA GLY A 63 1.22 20.08 -3.90
C GLY A 63 0.29 19.83 -2.70
N PRO A 64 -0.42 20.88 -2.25
CA PRO A 64 -1.18 20.88 -0.99
C PRO A 64 -2.44 20.02 -1.02
N GLY A 65 -2.86 19.55 -2.19
CA GLY A 65 -4.08 18.75 -2.38
C GLY A 65 -3.96 17.26 -2.14
N MET A 66 -2.74 16.72 -2.16
CA MET A 66 -2.49 15.28 -2.27
C MET A 66 -3.05 14.37 -1.19
N LEU A 67 -3.39 14.94 -0.03
CA LEU A 67 -4.01 14.22 1.07
C LEU A 67 -5.45 14.70 1.31
N TYR A 68 -6.23 15.00 0.26
CA TYR A 68 -7.65 15.31 0.43
C TYR A 68 -8.35 14.21 1.25
N ASP A 69 -9.33 14.63 2.03
CA ASP A 69 -9.93 13.93 3.16
C ASP A 69 -10.15 12.42 2.93
N GLU A 70 -10.77 12.05 1.82
CA GLU A 70 -11.06 10.67 1.43
C GLU A 70 -9.80 9.78 1.34
N ARG A 71 -8.72 10.29 0.73
CA ARG A 71 -7.48 9.52 0.52
C ARG A 71 -6.75 9.26 1.82
N ALA A 72 -6.75 10.24 2.73
CA ALA A 72 -6.14 10.08 4.05
C ALA A 72 -6.88 9.01 4.87
N PHE A 73 -8.22 8.98 4.81
CA PHE A 73 -9.03 7.95 5.47
C PHE A 73 -8.73 6.55 4.93
N HIS A 74 -8.72 6.40 3.61
CA HIS A 74 -8.39 5.15 2.94
C HIS A 74 -6.97 4.68 3.29
N THR A 75 -5.98 5.56 3.12
CA THR A 75 -4.55 5.27 3.38
C THR A 75 -4.33 4.75 4.80
N ASN A 76 -4.92 5.43 5.80
CA ASN A 76 -4.84 4.99 7.18
C ASN A 76 -5.64 3.70 7.42
N SER A 77 -6.80 3.51 6.80
CA SER A 77 -7.56 2.26 6.91
C SER A 77 -6.74 1.08 6.40
N VAL A 78 -6.12 1.18 5.22
CA VAL A 78 -5.22 0.17 4.65
C VAL A 78 -4.05 -0.11 5.61
N PHE A 79 -3.44 0.93 6.17
CA PHE A 79 -2.33 0.80 7.12
C PHE A 79 -2.71 -0.03 8.35
N PHE A 80 -3.82 0.30 9.01
CA PHE A 80 -4.28 -0.43 10.20
C PHE A 80 -4.84 -1.82 9.84
N PHE A 81 -5.52 -1.96 8.70
CA PHE A 81 -6.08 -3.23 8.24
C PHE A 81 -4.98 -4.27 8.03
N GLY A 82 -3.89 -3.90 7.33
CA GLY A 82 -2.82 -4.85 7.06
C GLY A 82 -2.06 -5.27 8.31
N ILE A 83 -1.89 -4.36 9.29
CA ILE A 83 -1.30 -4.73 10.58
C ILE A 83 -2.22 -5.69 11.33
N LEU A 84 -3.53 -5.42 11.33
CA LEU A 84 -4.51 -6.28 11.95
C LEU A 84 -4.50 -7.70 11.35
N ILE A 85 -4.50 -7.83 10.02
CA ILE A 85 -4.39 -9.14 9.35
C ILE A 85 -3.06 -9.80 9.71
N ARG A 86 -1.94 -9.07 9.64
CA ARG A 86 -0.62 -9.62 9.94
C ARG A 86 -0.61 -10.21 11.34
N GLU A 87 -1.02 -9.45 12.35
CA GLU A 87 -0.90 -9.83 13.76
C GLU A 87 -1.76 -11.03 14.14
N ASN A 88 -2.85 -11.28 13.41
CA ASN A 88 -3.83 -12.32 13.75
C ASN A 88 -3.75 -13.56 12.85
N THR A 89 -2.77 -13.65 11.94
CA THR A 89 -2.70 -14.72 10.94
C THR A 89 -1.27 -15.25 10.74
N ILE A 90 -1.11 -16.21 9.84
CA ILE A 90 0.18 -16.80 9.44
C ILE A 90 1.18 -15.76 8.89
N LEU A 91 0.69 -14.59 8.48
CA LEU A 91 1.51 -13.49 8.00
C LEU A 91 2.49 -12.99 9.07
N LYS A 92 2.12 -13.00 10.36
CA LYS A 92 3.03 -12.62 11.46
C LYS A 92 4.37 -13.37 11.40
N THR A 93 4.32 -14.65 11.02
CA THR A 93 5.48 -15.55 10.99
C THR A 93 6.05 -15.78 9.59
N HIS A 94 5.56 -15.12 8.55
CA HIS A 94 6.07 -15.25 7.16
C HIS A 94 6.47 -13.91 6.55
N LEU A 95 5.71 -12.84 6.85
CA LEU A 95 5.98 -11.51 6.34
C LEU A 95 7.05 -10.85 7.21
N LEU A 96 8.29 -11.01 6.76
CA LEU A 96 9.50 -10.44 7.39
C LEU A 96 9.66 -10.89 8.86
N ASN A 97 9.45 -12.19 9.12
CA ASN A 97 9.49 -12.95 10.39
C ASN A 97 10.19 -12.27 11.56
N ALA A 98 9.54 -11.33 12.27
CA ALA A 98 10.16 -10.54 13.34
C ALA A 98 11.61 -10.09 13.00
N ARG A 99 11.96 -10.00 11.71
CA ARG A 99 13.33 -9.92 11.24
C ARG A 99 13.76 -8.53 11.63
N ARG A 100 14.68 -8.46 12.57
CA ARG A 100 15.35 -7.21 12.86
C ARG A 100 16.44 -7.04 11.83
N SER A 101 16.70 -5.80 11.44
CA SER A 101 17.87 -5.50 10.63
C SER A 101 19.14 -5.89 11.39
N LYS A 102 20.30 -5.87 10.71
CA LYS A 102 21.60 -5.98 11.39
C LYS A 102 21.81 -4.88 12.45
N LEU A 103 21.06 -3.79 12.35
CA LEU A 103 21.06 -2.65 13.28
C LEU A 103 19.92 -2.73 14.29
N ASN A 104 19.31 -3.90 14.44
CA ASN A 104 18.31 -4.22 15.45
C ASN A 104 17.01 -3.40 15.39
N TYR A 105 16.59 -2.89 14.22
CA TYR A 105 15.26 -2.25 14.06
C TYR A 105 14.25 -3.20 13.39
N PRO A 106 12.94 -3.10 13.68
CA PRO A 106 11.93 -4.00 13.11
C PRO A 106 11.71 -3.69 11.62
N LEU A 107 11.88 -4.69 10.75
CA LEU A 107 11.79 -4.49 9.29
C LEU A 107 10.36 -4.26 8.80
N PHE A 108 9.37 -5.00 9.35
CA PHE A 108 8.00 -4.89 8.87
C PHE A 108 7.41 -3.49 9.02
N PRO A 109 7.38 -2.87 10.23
CA PRO A 109 6.72 -1.57 10.36
C PRO A 109 7.40 -0.49 9.52
N LEU A 110 8.73 -0.53 9.37
CA LEU A 110 9.47 0.35 8.46
C LEU A 110 8.99 0.22 7.01
N LEU A 111 8.98 -1.01 6.48
CA LEU A 111 8.58 -1.25 5.09
C LEU A 111 7.08 -0.96 4.88
N TRP A 112 6.27 -1.29 5.87
CA TRP A 112 4.83 -1.11 5.84
C TRP A 112 4.43 0.36 5.81
N PHE A 113 4.98 1.21 6.69
CA PHE A 113 4.62 2.63 6.67
C PHE A 113 5.13 3.31 5.40
N LEU A 114 6.35 2.97 4.94
CA LEU A 114 6.91 3.57 3.72
C LEU A 114 6.08 3.22 2.49
N ALA A 115 5.59 1.98 2.40
CA ALA A 115 4.74 1.56 1.29
C ALA A 115 3.34 2.16 1.42
N VAL A 116 2.67 1.89 2.53
CA VAL A 116 1.22 2.11 2.64
C VAL A 116 0.88 3.57 2.90
N LEU A 117 1.65 4.32 3.67
CA LEU A 117 1.32 5.74 3.92
C LEU A 117 1.64 6.65 2.73
N PHE A 118 2.14 6.10 1.61
CA PHE A 118 2.54 6.84 0.42
C PHE A 118 2.00 6.27 -0.90
N HIS A 119 1.40 5.08 -0.92
CA HIS A 119 1.04 4.44 -2.18
C HIS A 119 0.09 5.27 -3.06
N ASP A 120 -0.88 5.93 -2.44
CA ASP A 120 -1.90 6.74 -3.09
C ASP A 120 -1.46 8.20 -3.29
N PHE A 121 -0.20 8.55 -2.98
CA PHE A 121 0.25 9.94 -3.04
C PHE A 121 0.06 10.48 -4.45
N ALA A 122 0.47 9.78 -5.51
CA ALA A 122 0.33 10.30 -6.87
C ALA A 122 -1.09 10.20 -7.49
N MET A 123 -2.15 9.89 -6.72
CA MET A 123 -3.50 9.65 -7.26
C MET A 123 -4.08 10.83 -8.05
N GLU A 124 -3.86 12.07 -7.59
CA GLU A 124 -4.40 13.28 -8.24
C GLU A 124 -3.94 13.40 -9.71
N ILE A 125 -2.74 12.88 -10.00
CA ILE A 125 -2.14 12.88 -11.34
C ILE A 125 -2.81 11.84 -12.23
N GLU A 126 -3.15 10.67 -11.69
CA GLU A 126 -3.91 9.65 -12.44
C GLU A 126 -5.35 10.08 -12.69
N ASP A 127 -5.98 10.78 -11.74
CA ASP A 127 -7.35 11.29 -11.86
C ASP A 127 -7.43 12.46 -12.86
N ASN A 128 -6.33 13.20 -13.08
CA ASN A 128 -6.27 14.37 -13.97
C ASN A 128 -5.05 14.41 -14.90
N PRO A 129 -4.81 13.38 -15.74
CA PRO A 129 -3.58 13.24 -16.53
C PRO A 129 -3.37 14.37 -17.54
N GLN A 130 -4.46 14.98 -18.02
CA GLN A 130 -4.44 16.15 -18.91
C GLN A 130 -3.76 17.38 -18.31
N ASN A 131 -3.71 17.49 -16.98
CA ASN A 131 -3.01 18.57 -16.29
C ASN A 131 -1.50 18.32 -16.22
N HIS A 132 -1.06 17.14 -16.66
CA HIS A 132 0.31 16.66 -16.55
C HIS A 132 0.88 16.13 -17.89
N PRO A 133 0.80 16.89 -18.99
CA PRO A 133 1.17 16.40 -20.33
C PRO A 133 2.65 16.02 -20.46
N MET A 134 3.53 16.51 -19.58
CA MET A 134 4.96 16.17 -19.56
C MET A 134 5.28 14.81 -18.92
N LEU A 135 4.27 14.08 -18.43
CA LEU A 135 4.42 12.76 -17.80
C LEU A 135 3.91 11.62 -18.69
N ASP A 136 3.80 11.88 -20.01
CA ASP A 136 3.32 10.95 -21.04
C ASP A 136 4.28 9.77 -21.29
N ASP A 137 5.54 9.88 -20.86
CA ASP A 137 6.43 8.74 -20.78
C ASP A 137 7.31 8.77 -19.53
N LEU A 138 8.05 7.67 -19.33
CA LEU A 138 8.92 7.51 -18.18
C LEU A 138 10.06 8.55 -18.16
N ASN A 139 10.58 8.96 -19.31
CA ASN A 139 11.65 9.96 -19.37
C ASN A 139 11.14 11.33 -18.95
N GLY A 140 9.94 11.72 -19.41
CA GLY A 140 9.23 12.92 -18.99
C GLY A 140 9.01 12.94 -17.48
N LEU A 141 8.57 11.82 -16.91
CA LEU A 141 8.44 11.63 -15.46
C LEU A 141 9.76 11.84 -14.72
N LEU A 142 10.82 11.14 -15.15
CA LEU A 142 12.13 11.23 -14.51
C LEU A 142 12.69 12.66 -14.56
N ALA A 143 12.55 13.34 -15.70
CA ALA A 143 12.99 14.71 -15.89
C ALA A 143 12.18 15.70 -15.03
N HIS A 144 10.85 15.62 -15.07
CA HIS A 144 9.96 16.54 -14.36
C HIS A 144 10.20 16.53 -12.84
N TYR A 145 10.38 15.33 -12.27
CA TYR A 145 10.63 15.17 -10.85
C TYR A 145 12.12 15.14 -10.48
N ASN A 146 13.04 15.47 -11.40
CA ASN A 146 14.49 15.39 -11.16
C ASN A 146 14.86 14.06 -10.47
N ILE A 147 14.46 12.93 -11.04
CA ILE A 147 14.76 11.60 -10.53
C ILE A 147 16.18 11.22 -10.95
N GLU A 148 17.04 10.93 -9.97
CA GLU A 148 18.44 10.54 -10.16
C GLU A 148 18.69 9.08 -9.74
N HIS A 149 17.77 8.51 -8.95
CA HIS A 149 17.83 7.14 -8.46
C HIS A 149 16.50 6.44 -8.74
N SER A 150 16.49 5.53 -9.72
CA SER A 150 15.28 4.79 -10.08
C SER A 150 15.25 3.40 -9.45
N ILE A 151 14.06 2.94 -9.04
CA ILE A 151 13.86 1.53 -8.64
C ILE A 151 14.12 0.57 -9.79
N LEU A 152 13.99 1.04 -11.03
CA LEU A 152 14.21 0.25 -12.24
C LEU A 152 15.68 -0.19 -12.38
N ASP A 153 16.61 0.52 -11.74
CA ASP A 153 18.05 0.26 -11.80
C ASP A 153 18.53 -0.70 -10.71
N VAL A 154 17.63 -1.22 -9.88
CA VAL A 154 17.96 -2.10 -8.76
C VAL A 154 17.10 -3.36 -8.75
N ALA A 155 17.56 -4.38 -8.03
CA ALA A 155 16.81 -5.61 -7.76
C ALA A 155 16.32 -5.58 -6.29
N PRO A 156 15.05 -5.22 -6.01
CA PRO A 156 14.55 -5.11 -4.65
C PRO A 156 14.44 -6.49 -3.97
N ASP A 157 15.08 -6.71 -2.81
CA ASP A 157 15.04 -8.06 -2.22
C ASP A 157 13.61 -8.49 -1.89
N GLY A 158 13.19 -9.65 -2.37
CA GLY A 158 11.86 -10.20 -2.07
C GLY A 158 10.73 -9.64 -2.92
N ALA A 159 10.99 -8.76 -3.88
CA ALA A 159 10.05 -8.49 -4.98
C ALA A 159 10.07 -9.64 -6.00
N ASP A 160 8.98 -9.81 -6.75
CA ASP A 160 8.97 -10.71 -7.92
C ASP A 160 9.75 -10.04 -9.06
N GLU A 161 10.84 -10.67 -9.50
CA GLU A 161 11.75 -10.12 -10.51
C GLU A 161 11.07 -9.88 -11.86
N LYS A 162 10.18 -10.79 -12.27
CA LYS A 162 9.48 -10.67 -13.54
C LYS A 162 8.49 -9.52 -13.49
N LEU A 163 7.69 -9.42 -12.44
CA LEU A 163 6.73 -8.34 -12.25
C LEU A 163 7.45 -6.98 -12.16
N HIS A 164 8.53 -6.89 -11.38
CA HIS A 164 9.33 -5.67 -11.29
C HIS A 164 9.92 -5.26 -12.65
N GLY A 165 10.38 -6.22 -13.45
CA GLY A 165 10.89 -5.98 -14.80
C GLY A 165 9.85 -5.44 -15.79
N LEU A 166 8.55 -5.53 -15.48
CA LEU A 166 7.47 -5.05 -16.34
C LEU A 166 7.04 -3.61 -16.04
N ILE A 167 7.54 -2.96 -14.98
CA ILE A 167 7.09 -1.61 -14.57
C ILE A 167 7.14 -0.63 -15.74
N SER A 168 8.25 -0.55 -16.48
CA SER A 168 8.38 0.38 -17.62
C SER A 168 7.45 0.07 -18.80
N LEU A 169 7.15 -1.21 -19.02
CA LEU A 169 6.21 -1.64 -20.07
C LEU A 169 4.78 -1.33 -19.66
N TYR A 170 4.43 -1.58 -18.40
CA TYR A 170 3.11 -1.32 -17.86
C TYR A 170 2.82 0.18 -17.83
N PHE A 171 3.78 1.00 -17.38
CA PHE A 171 3.67 2.45 -17.41
C PHE A 171 3.37 2.97 -18.81
N ARG A 172 4.11 2.49 -19.82
CA ARG A 172 3.90 2.87 -21.21
C ARG A 172 2.54 2.45 -21.73
N TYR A 173 2.12 1.21 -21.44
CA TYR A 173 0.78 0.74 -21.78
C TYR A 173 -0.29 1.65 -21.18
N ARG A 174 -0.19 2.00 -19.89
CA ARG A 174 -1.14 2.89 -19.22
C ARG A 174 -1.14 4.29 -19.84
N SER A 175 0.03 4.84 -20.13
CA SER A 175 0.16 6.17 -20.74
C SER A 175 -0.43 6.23 -22.15
N ASN A 176 -0.18 5.21 -22.97
CA ASN A 176 -0.79 5.09 -24.30
C ASN A 176 -2.34 5.01 -24.23
N ASN A 177 -2.88 4.62 -23.08
CA ASN A 177 -4.32 4.62 -22.79
C ASN A 177 -4.78 5.86 -22.00
N GLY A 178 -3.99 6.94 -22.03
CA GLY A 178 -4.32 8.23 -21.44
C GLY A 178 -4.21 8.27 -19.91
N LYS A 179 -3.47 7.36 -19.28
CA LYS A 179 -3.32 7.29 -17.82
C LYS A 179 -1.86 7.32 -17.38
N ILE A 180 -1.56 8.12 -16.37
CA ILE A 180 -0.28 8.09 -15.66
C ILE A 180 -0.49 7.23 -14.42
N ASP A 181 0.11 6.03 -14.37
CA ASP A 181 -0.11 5.11 -13.27
C ASP A 181 0.45 5.69 -11.95
N HIS A 182 -0.44 5.99 -11.00
CA HIS A 182 -0.04 6.62 -9.73
C HIS A 182 0.87 5.72 -8.91
N GLY A 183 0.67 4.40 -8.94
CA GLY A 183 1.49 3.46 -8.18
C GLY A 183 2.92 3.46 -8.69
N ILE A 184 3.11 3.36 -10.01
CA ILE A 184 4.45 3.42 -10.62
C ILE A 184 5.11 4.77 -10.34
N LEU A 185 4.39 5.88 -10.52
CA LEU A 185 4.92 7.21 -10.24
C LEU A 185 5.30 7.38 -8.76
N ALA A 186 4.42 7.02 -7.82
CA ALA A 186 4.67 7.11 -6.39
C ALA A 186 5.86 6.23 -5.96
N GLY A 187 5.96 5.01 -6.49
CA GLY A 187 7.06 4.09 -6.20
C GLY A 187 8.42 4.64 -6.65
N ILE A 188 8.53 5.06 -7.92
CA ILE A 188 9.77 5.65 -8.47
C ILE A 188 10.16 6.90 -7.69
N TYR A 189 9.20 7.79 -7.47
CA TYR A 189 9.41 9.03 -6.74
C TYR A 189 9.89 8.79 -5.31
N LEU A 190 9.21 7.90 -4.57
CA LEU A 190 9.51 7.63 -3.17
C LEU A 190 10.94 7.12 -3.02
N TYR A 191 11.35 6.16 -3.87
CA TYR A 191 12.70 5.62 -3.80
C TYR A 191 13.76 6.68 -3.99
N ASP A 192 13.62 7.51 -5.03
CA ASP A 192 14.57 8.58 -5.31
C ASP A 192 14.73 9.51 -4.12
N ARG A 193 13.62 10.01 -3.60
CA ARG A 193 13.64 10.95 -2.47
C ARG A 193 14.23 10.32 -1.22
N LEU A 194 13.87 9.09 -0.90
CA LEU A 194 14.43 8.40 0.26
C LEU A 194 15.95 8.19 0.15
N VAL A 195 16.45 7.88 -1.06
CA VAL A 195 17.90 7.77 -1.31
C VAL A 195 18.58 9.12 -1.15
N LYS A 196 18.04 10.20 -1.73
CA LYS A 196 18.57 11.57 -1.59
C LYS A 196 18.61 12.02 -0.13
N ILE A 197 17.49 11.92 0.58
CA ILE A 197 17.39 12.24 2.01
C ILE A 197 18.44 11.46 2.81
N ARG A 198 18.54 10.14 2.61
CA ARG A 198 19.52 9.32 3.32
C ARG A 198 20.95 9.75 3.03
N ARG A 199 21.29 10.02 1.77
CA ARG A 199 22.63 10.45 1.35
C ARG A 199 23.00 11.79 1.98
N GLU A 200 22.09 12.75 1.98
CA GLU A 200 22.30 14.05 2.59
C GLU A 200 22.44 13.96 4.11
N LYS A 201 21.52 13.28 4.78
CA LYS A 201 21.53 13.13 6.24
C LYS A 201 22.75 12.33 6.71
N SER A 202 23.19 11.32 5.97
CA SER A 202 24.40 10.56 6.32
C SER A 202 25.70 11.38 6.33
N LYS A 203 25.72 12.58 5.73
CA LYS A 203 26.86 13.51 5.76
C LYS A 203 26.86 14.45 6.96
N LYS A 204 25.72 14.60 7.65
CA LYS A 204 25.56 15.54 8.75
C LYS A 204 26.10 14.95 10.06
N GLN A 205 26.82 15.77 10.82
CA GLN A 205 27.23 15.43 12.17
C GLN A 205 26.03 15.58 13.12
N ASN A 206 25.89 14.69 14.11
CA ASN A 206 24.84 14.70 15.13
C ASN A 206 23.39 14.43 14.66
N GLU A 207 23.20 13.60 13.63
CA GLU A 207 21.86 13.12 13.26
C GLU A 207 21.30 12.17 14.34
N PRO A 208 20.07 12.40 14.84
CA PRO A 208 19.46 11.55 15.87
C PRO A 208 18.96 10.20 15.32
N LEU A 209 18.79 10.10 14.00
CA LEU A 209 18.32 8.90 13.31
C LEU A 209 19.48 8.19 12.60
N GLY A 210 19.41 6.86 12.51
CA GLY A 210 20.39 6.07 11.76
C GLY A 210 20.16 6.16 10.26
N TRP A 211 21.13 6.70 9.51
CA TRP A 211 21.08 6.88 8.04
C TRP A 211 21.99 5.93 7.27
N HIS A 212 22.01 4.67 7.68
CA HIS A 212 22.91 3.65 7.13
C HIS A 212 22.58 3.29 5.66
N HIS A 213 23.60 3.03 4.84
CA HIS A 213 23.44 2.72 3.40
C HIS A 213 22.53 1.51 3.14
N SER A 214 22.47 0.54 4.07
CA SER A 214 21.57 -0.62 3.96
C SER A 214 20.08 -0.27 3.89
N LEU A 215 19.69 0.96 4.24
CA LEU A 215 18.33 1.44 4.09
C LEU A 215 17.89 1.54 2.62
N GLU A 216 18.80 1.80 1.68
CA GLU A 216 18.45 1.91 0.25
C GLU A 216 17.80 0.62 -0.26
N LYS A 217 18.27 -0.56 0.20
CA LYS A 217 17.62 -1.85 -0.11
C LYS A 217 16.20 -1.94 0.43
N LYS A 218 15.91 -1.31 1.57
CA LYS A 218 14.57 -1.31 2.19
C LYS A 218 13.65 -0.29 1.53
N TYR A 219 14.20 0.82 1.08
CA TYR A 219 13.47 1.79 0.27
C TYR A 219 13.05 1.17 -1.06
N ALA A 220 13.96 0.45 -1.73
CA ALA A 220 13.64 -0.28 -2.97
C ALA A 220 12.52 -1.30 -2.75
N GLN A 221 12.53 -2.05 -1.64
CA GLN A 221 11.47 -3.01 -1.31
C GLN A 221 10.08 -2.36 -1.18
N ALA A 222 9.98 -1.27 -0.42
CA ALA A 222 8.72 -0.55 -0.23
C ALA A 222 8.25 0.10 -1.53
N ALA A 223 9.16 0.77 -2.24
CA ALA A 223 8.87 1.43 -3.51
C ALA A 223 8.45 0.45 -4.62
N ALA A 224 9.06 -0.74 -4.69
CA ALA A 224 8.65 -1.76 -5.63
C ALA A 224 7.24 -2.30 -5.32
N ALA A 225 6.90 -2.47 -4.04
CA ALA A 225 5.54 -2.88 -3.66
C ALA A 225 4.51 -1.83 -4.09
N ILE A 226 4.82 -0.53 -3.93
CA ILE A 226 4.00 0.55 -4.47
C ILE A 226 3.95 0.49 -6.00
N ALA A 227 5.08 0.41 -6.71
CA ALA A 227 5.06 0.43 -8.17
C ALA A 227 4.27 -0.73 -8.80
N CYS A 228 4.24 -1.89 -8.12
CA CYS A 228 3.59 -3.09 -8.64
C CYS A 228 2.14 -3.28 -8.18
N HIS A 229 1.62 -2.48 -7.24
CA HIS A 229 0.31 -2.78 -6.61
C HIS A 229 -0.91 -2.61 -7.52
N ASN A 230 -0.78 -1.87 -8.62
CA ASN A 230 -1.81 -1.71 -9.64
C ASN A 230 -1.43 -2.33 -10.99
N MET A 231 -0.46 -3.25 -10.98
CA MET A 231 -0.15 -4.07 -12.15
C MET A 231 -1.05 -5.30 -12.16
N TRP A 232 -2.20 -5.16 -12.83
CA TRP A 232 -3.26 -6.17 -12.85
C TRP A 232 -3.01 -7.27 -13.88
N THR A 233 -3.50 -8.47 -13.56
CA THR A 233 -3.51 -9.62 -14.48
C THR A 233 -4.81 -9.68 -15.26
N LEU A 234 -4.78 -10.30 -16.43
CA LEU A 234 -5.96 -10.54 -17.26
C LEU A 234 -6.24 -12.04 -17.44
N PRO A 235 -7.52 -12.48 -17.37
CA PRO A 235 -7.94 -13.77 -17.93
C PRO A 235 -7.57 -13.89 -19.41
N SER A 236 -7.34 -15.10 -19.90
CA SER A 236 -6.91 -15.36 -21.29
C SER A 236 -7.94 -14.94 -22.36
N ASP A 237 -9.21 -14.82 -21.97
CA ASP A 237 -10.34 -14.42 -22.82
C ASP A 237 -10.74 -12.94 -22.64
N HIS A 238 -9.98 -12.16 -21.86
CA HIS A 238 -10.23 -10.74 -21.68
C HIS A 238 -9.90 -9.94 -22.96
N GLU A 239 -10.70 -8.91 -23.26
CA GLU A 239 -10.57 -8.11 -24.49
C GLU A 239 -9.20 -7.43 -24.65
N ASP A 240 -8.60 -7.00 -23.53
CA ASP A 240 -7.28 -6.36 -23.49
C ASP A 240 -6.07 -7.30 -23.66
N VAL A 241 -6.26 -8.62 -23.81
CA VAL A 241 -5.15 -9.58 -23.92
C VAL A 241 -4.24 -9.27 -25.12
N ILE A 242 -4.82 -8.85 -26.24
CA ILE A 242 -4.05 -8.46 -27.43
C ILE A 242 -3.18 -7.24 -27.12
N ALA A 243 -3.77 -6.20 -26.51
CA ALA A 243 -3.05 -4.98 -26.16
C ALA A 243 -1.92 -5.24 -25.14
N TYR A 244 -2.15 -6.11 -24.15
CA TYR A 244 -1.10 -6.54 -23.22
C TYR A 244 0.03 -7.25 -23.96
N THR A 245 -0.29 -8.18 -24.85
CA THR A 245 0.71 -8.95 -25.61
C THR A 245 1.55 -8.05 -26.52
N GLU A 246 0.91 -7.14 -27.26
CA GLU A 246 1.58 -6.16 -28.12
C GLU A 246 2.46 -5.18 -27.32
N SER A 247 2.09 -4.91 -26.06
CA SER A 247 2.86 -4.07 -25.14
C SER A 247 3.99 -4.83 -24.39
N GLY A 248 4.19 -6.12 -24.67
CA GLY A 248 5.19 -6.95 -23.98
C GLY A 248 4.80 -7.36 -22.55
N LEU A 249 3.51 -7.30 -22.22
CA LEU A 249 2.94 -7.64 -20.91
C LEU A 249 2.34 -9.05 -20.87
N GLN A 250 2.72 -9.95 -21.78
CA GLN A 250 2.16 -11.31 -21.88
C GLN A 250 2.31 -12.13 -20.59
N TYR A 251 3.27 -11.80 -19.74
CA TYR A 251 3.44 -12.45 -18.43
C TYR A 251 2.29 -12.16 -17.46
N LEU A 252 1.57 -11.04 -17.63
CA LEU A 252 0.40 -10.68 -16.81
C LEU A 252 -0.89 -11.36 -17.29
N VAL A 253 -0.85 -12.14 -18.37
CA VAL A 253 -2.00 -12.89 -18.88
C VAL A 253 -2.03 -14.29 -18.24
N GLN A 254 -3.18 -14.66 -17.68
CA GLN A 254 -3.38 -15.97 -17.04
C GLN A 254 -3.49 -17.09 -18.09
N PRO A 255 -3.04 -18.33 -17.80
CA PRO A 255 -2.46 -18.80 -16.53
C PRO A 255 -0.93 -18.60 -16.46
N GLY A 256 -0.34 -17.77 -17.33
CA GLY A 256 1.12 -17.57 -17.39
C GLY A 256 1.70 -16.80 -16.20
N PHE A 257 0.88 -15.98 -15.54
CA PHE A 257 1.26 -15.22 -14.36
C PHE A 257 1.44 -16.12 -13.12
N ARG A 258 2.50 -15.88 -12.36
CA ARG A 258 2.68 -16.50 -11.04
C ARG A 258 2.03 -15.61 -10.00
N GLU A 259 0.92 -16.08 -9.42
CA GLU A 259 0.23 -15.37 -8.34
C GLU A 259 1.20 -14.84 -7.27
N ILE A 260 0.94 -13.62 -6.83
CA ILE A 260 1.68 -12.99 -5.73
C ILE A 260 1.33 -13.71 -4.43
N SER A 261 2.33 -14.05 -3.62
CA SER A 261 2.15 -14.90 -2.44
C SER A 261 3.07 -14.51 -1.28
N LEU A 262 2.88 -15.16 -0.13
CA LEU A 262 3.80 -15.01 1.01
C LEU A 262 5.24 -15.43 0.70
N ASN A 263 5.44 -16.27 -0.31
CA ASN A 263 6.75 -16.73 -0.76
C ASN A 263 7.26 -15.96 -1.98
N ASN A 264 6.41 -15.15 -2.62
CA ASN A 264 6.71 -14.41 -3.83
C ASN A 264 6.11 -13.01 -3.74
N PHE A 265 6.91 -12.03 -3.37
CA PHE A 265 6.48 -10.66 -3.09
C PHE A 265 5.56 -10.49 -1.86
N PRO A 266 6.00 -10.91 -0.65
CA PRO A 266 5.16 -10.92 0.55
C PRO A 266 4.64 -9.55 0.99
N LEU A 267 5.41 -8.48 0.78
CA LEU A 267 4.96 -7.13 1.10
C LEU A 267 3.78 -6.72 0.21
N LEU A 268 3.91 -6.95 -1.10
CA LEU A 268 2.83 -6.72 -2.06
C LEU A 268 1.64 -7.65 -1.82
N PHE A 269 1.86 -8.90 -1.41
CA PHE A 269 0.78 -9.83 -1.10
C PHE A 269 -0.18 -9.29 -0.05
N LEU A 270 0.35 -8.83 1.10
CA LEU A 270 -0.50 -8.21 2.12
C LEU A 270 -1.08 -6.89 1.62
N PHE A 271 -0.25 -6.04 1.02
CA PHE A 271 -0.65 -4.71 0.59
C PHE A 271 -1.77 -4.74 -0.46
N GLY A 272 -1.61 -5.52 -1.52
CA GLY A 272 -2.61 -5.61 -2.58
C GLY A 272 -3.93 -6.22 -2.10
N ILE A 273 -3.90 -7.15 -1.13
CA ILE A 273 -5.14 -7.62 -0.48
C ILE A 273 -5.84 -6.44 0.20
N VAL A 274 -5.18 -5.74 1.12
CA VAL A 274 -5.86 -4.72 1.93
C VAL A 274 -6.27 -3.49 1.14
N ASP A 275 -5.49 -3.07 0.15
CA ASP A 275 -5.88 -1.95 -0.73
C ASP A 275 -7.10 -2.29 -1.61
N SER A 276 -7.18 -3.53 -2.09
CA SER A 276 -8.28 -3.96 -2.97
C SER A 276 -9.62 -4.05 -2.23
N ILE A 277 -9.60 -4.53 -0.99
CA ILE A 277 -10.81 -4.82 -0.21
C ILE A 277 -11.04 -3.86 0.96
N ASP A 278 -10.34 -2.72 1.01
CA ASP A 278 -10.54 -1.71 2.05
C ASP A 278 -11.98 -1.17 2.02
N PRO A 279 -12.78 -1.34 3.10
CA PRO A 279 -14.15 -0.88 3.10
C PRO A 279 -14.30 0.63 2.96
N VAL A 280 -13.34 1.42 3.46
CA VAL A 280 -13.40 2.88 3.40
C VAL A 280 -13.39 3.35 1.95
N LYS A 281 -12.47 2.82 1.13
CA LYS A 281 -12.43 3.03 -0.33
C LYS A 281 -13.74 2.71 -1.05
N LEU A 282 -14.42 1.64 -0.63
CA LEU A 282 -15.60 1.11 -1.35
C LEU A 282 -16.90 1.84 -1.01
N TYR A 283 -17.07 2.26 0.24
CA TYR A 283 -18.36 2.74 0.75
C TYR A 283 -18.40 4.25 1.00
N MET A 284 -17.26 4.92 1.12
CA MET A 284 -17.26 6.37 1.40
C MET A 284 -17.88 7.18 0.25
N ARG A 285 -17.67 6.74 -1.00
CA ARG A 285 -18.32 7.32 -2.20
C ARG A 285 -19.84 7.13 -2.21
N ASP A 286 -20.39 6.23 -1.39
CA ASP A 286 -21.83 6.06 -1.22
C ASP A 286 -22.41 7.00 -0.13
N GLY A 287 -21.59 7.88 0.44
CA GLY A 287 -22.01 8.86 1.46
C GLY A 287 -21.91 8.36 2.90
N TYR A 288 -21.32 7.18 3.15
CA TYR A 288 -21.08 6.70 4.51
C TYR A 288 -19.81 7.33 5.10
N SER A 289 -19.87 7.71 6.38
CA SER A 289 -18.68 8.11 7.12
C SER A 289 -17.77 6.92 7.45
N VAL A 290 -16.48 7.17 7.65
CA VAL A 290 -15.49 6.15 8.05
C VAL A 290 -15.94 5.37 9.30
N SER A 291 -16.48 6.08 10.30
CA SER A 291 -16.98 5.46 11.53
C SER A 291 -18.16 4.52 11.26
N GLU A 292 -19.10 4.92 10.39
CA GLU A 292 -20.25 4.08 10.02
C GLU A 292 -19.79 2.84 9.25
N ILE A 293 -18.88 2.99 8.28
CA ILE A 293 -18.35 1.89 7.48
C ILE A 293 -17.69 0.85 8.39
N LEU A 294 -16.72 1.27 9.20
CA LEU A 294 -15.90 0.36 10.01
C LEU A 294 -16.68 -0.24 11.19
N SER A 295 -17.74 0.42 11.68
CA SER A 295 -18.62 -0.11 12.75
C SER A 295 -19.64 -1.13 12.25
N ASN A 296 -19.89 -1.17 10.93
CA ASN A 296 -20.86 -2.08 10.32
C ASN A 296 -20.24 -3.35 9.73
N ILE A 297 -18.92 -3.49 9.78
CA ILE A 297 -18.22 -4.68 9.31
C ILE A 297 -17.55 -5.37 10.50
N ASN A 298 -17.96 -6.60 10.76
CA ASN A 298 -17.32 -7.52 11.68
C ASN A 298 -16.10 -8.16 11.05
N ILE A 299 -15.07 -8.40 11.85
CA ILE A 299 -13.88 -9.14 11.45
C ILE A 299 -13.56 -10.28 12.42
N SER A 300 -13.10 -11.40 11.88
CA SER A 300 -12.50 -12.49 12.65
C SER A 300 -11.40 -13.19 11.85
N PHE A 301 -10.56 -13.94 12.56
CA PHE A 301 -9.36 -14.56 11.97
C PHE A 301 -9.28 -16.03 12.33
N THR A 302 -8.72 -16.79 11.40
CA THR A 302 -8.09 -18.08 11.69
C THR A 302 -6.60 -17.96 11.39
N LYS A 303 -5.83 -19.02 11.66
CA LYS A 303 -4.40 -19.03 11.33
C LYS A 303 -4.13 -18.68 9.85
N ARG A 304 -4.99 -19.06 8.91
CA ARG A 304 -4.75 -18.88 7.47
C ARG A 304 -5.83 -18.11 6.74
N ALA A 305 -6.75 -17.48 7.45
CA ALA A 305 -7.83 -16.77 6.80
C ALA A 305 -8.30 -15.58 7.62
N MET A 306 -8.89 -14.61 6.94
CA MET A 306 -9.71 -13.58 7.55
C MET A 306 -11.15 -13.74 7.08
N ARG A 307 -12.10 -13.45 7.96
CA ARG A 307 -13.52 -13.38 7.66
C ARG A 307 -14.02 -11.96 7.89
N LEU A 308 -14.69 -11.40 6.89
CA LEU A 308 -15.43 -10.15 6.99
C LEU A 308 -16.92 -10.44 6.89
N GLU A 309 -17.72 -9.75 7.67
CA GLU A 309 -19.17 -9.97 7.71
C GLU A 309 -19.91 -8.69 8.08
N ASN A 310 -20.98 -8.38 7.37
CA ASN A 310 -21.86 -7.28 7.74
C ASN A 310 -22.47 -7.52 9.12
N LYS A 311 -22.60 -6.45 9.91
CA LYS A 311 -23.42 -6.47 11.10
C LYS A 311 -24.88 -6.72 10.72
N MET A 312 -25.66 -7.31 11.63
CA MET A 312 -27.10 -7.44 11.46
C MET A 312 -27.71 -6.06 11.19
N HIS A 313 -28.52 -5.96 10.13
CA HIS A 313 -29.10 -4.71 9.64
C HIS A 313 -28.09 -3.63 9.21
N SER A 314 -26.86 -4.02 8.85
CA SER A 314 -25.90 -3.12 8.20
C SER A 314 -26.51 -2.51 6.94
N PRO A 315 -26.38 -1.19 6.72
CA PRO A 315 -26.83 -0.54 5.49
C PRO A 315 -25.87 -0.78 4.31
N LEU A 316 -24.69 -1.34 4.58
CA LEU A 316 -23.65 -1.53 3.56
C LEU A 316 -24.02 -2.66 2.61
N VAL A 317 -23.96 -2.40 1.31
CA VAL A 317 -24.17 -3.42 0.27
C VAL A 317 -22.92 -4.32 0.19
N PHE A 318 -22.97 -5.48 0.85
CA PHE A 318 -21.78 -6.34 1.01
C PHE A 318 -21.23 -6.91 -0.30
N SER A 319 -22.07 -7.02 -1.34
CA SER A 319 -21.67 -7.54 -2.65
C SER A 319 -20.55 -6.72 -3.31
N LYS A 320 -20.40 -5.43 -3.00
CA LYS A 320 -19.28 -4.60 -3.48
C LYS A 320 -17.93 -5.13 -3.00
N LEU A 321 -17.84 -5.40 -1.70
CA LEU A 321 -16.64 -5.93 -1.08
C LEU A 321 -16.36 -7.37 -1.52
N ALA A 322 -17.42 -8.19 -1.69
CA ALA A 322 -17.30 -9.54 -2.23
C ALA A 322 -16.85 -9.58 -3.70
N ALA A 323 -17.27 -8.61 -4.53
CA ALA A 323 -16.79 -8.46 -5.90
C ALA A 323 -15.29 -8.14 -5.92
N LYS A 324 -14.85 -7.16 -5.13
CA LYS A 324 -13.43 -6.81 -5.01
C LYS A 324 -12.55 -7.92 -4.46
N ALA A 325 -13.06 -8.72 -3.53
CA ALA A 325 -12.34 -9.92 -3.12
C ALA A 325 -12.18 -10.92 -4.26
N THR A 326 -13.15 -11.02 -5.18
CA THR A 326 -13.08 -11.92 -6.34
C THR A 326 -12.00 -11.48 -7.34
N ASP A 327 -11.81 -10.17 -7.53
CA ASP A 327 -10.76 -9.61 -8.38
C ASP A 327 -9.33 -10.01 -7.93
N LEU A 328 -9.16 -10.47 -6.69
CA LEU A 328 -7.87 -10.98 -6.19
C LEU A 328 -7.49 -12.35 -6.79
N ILE A 329 -8.46 -13.13 -7.28
CA ILE A 329 -8.22 -14.49 -7.79
C ILE A 329 -7.40 -14.41 -9.08
N GLY A 330 -6.30 -15.17 -9.15
CA GLY A 330 -5.39 -15.18 -10.29
C GLY A 330 -4.37 -14.03 -10.30
N TRP A 331 -4.53 -13.04 -9.43
CA TRP A 331 -3.49 -12.04 -9.12
C TRP A 331 -2.75 -12.40 -7.83
N MET A 332 -3.48 -12.79 -6.80
CA MET A 332 -2.99 -13.12 -5.47
C MET A 332 -3.25 -14.59 -5.15
N ALA A 333 -2.31 -15.21 -4.43
CA ALA A 333 -2.39 -16.59 -3.97
C ALA A 333 -3.38 -16.70 -2.79
N VAL A 334 -4.67 -16.57 -3.10
CA VAL A 334 -5.77 -16.64 -2.14
C VAL A 334 -6.92 -17.51 -2.67
N ASP A 335 -7.72 -18.02 -1.75
CA ASP A 335 -9.06 -18.54 -2.05
C ASP A 335 -10.11 -17.61 -1.43
N VAL A 336 -11.23 -17.44 -2.12
CA VAL A 336 -12.31 -16.56 -1.70
C VAL A 336 -13.60 -17.35 -1.62
N GLU A 337 -14.15 -17.45 -0.41
CA GLU A 337 -15.49 -17.98 -0.16
C GLU A 337 -16.40 -16.81 0.22
N LYS A 338 -17.61 -16.75 -0.33
CA LYS A 338 -18.54 -15.64 -0.08
C LYS A 338 -19.97 -16.12 0.07
N GLY A 339 -20.71 -15.45 0.94
CA GLY A 339 -22.16 -15.52 1.04
C GLY A 339 -22.77 -14.14 0.84
N GLU A 340 -24.07 -14.01 1.13
CA GLU A 340 -24.82 -12.76 0.92
C GLU A 340 -24.24 -11.58 1.71
N ASN A 341 -23.81 -11.81 2.95
CA ASN A 341 -23.37 -10.78 3.88
C ASN A 341 -22.00 -11.06 4.52
N TRP A 342 -21.24 -12.00 3.97
CA TRP A 342 -19.94 -12.37 4.50
C TRP A 342 -18.98 -12.85 3.41
N LEU A 343 -17.69 -12.76 3.68
CA LEU A 343 -16.66 -13.43 2.91
C LEU A 343 -15.52 -13.94 3.79
N VAL A 344 -14.82 -14.94 3.28
CA VAL A 344 -13.59 -15.50 3.85
C VAL A 344 -12.52 -15.45 2.77
N ILE A 345 -11.38 -14.84 3.08
CA ILE A 345 -10.17 -14.88 2.26
C ILE A 345 -9.15 -15.77 2.96
N SER A 346 -8.81 -16.87 2.30
CA SER A 346 -7.82 -17.86 2.78
C SER A 346 -6.50 -17.68 2.05
N PHE A 347 -5.38 -17.64 2.78
CA PHE A 347 -4.04 -17.43 2.22
C PHE A 347 -3.41 -18.76 1.78
N LYS A 348 -3.08 -18.87 0.49
CA LYS A 348 -2.30 -19.99 -0.05
C LYS A 348 -0.83 -19.84 0.31
N LYS A 349 -0.11 -20.95 0.32
CA LYS A 349 1.35 -20.95 0.55
C LYS A 349 2.09 -20.73 -0.76
#